data_AF-A0A7J6TNV2-F1
#
_entry.id   AF-A0A7J6TNV2-F1
#
_cell.length_a   1.000
_cell.length_b   1.000
_cell.length_c   1.000
_cell.angle_alpha   90.00
_cell.angle_beta   90.00
_cell.angle_gamma   90.00
#
_symmetry.space_group_name_H-M   'P 1'
#
loop_
_entity.id
_entity.type
_entity.pdbx_description
1 polymer ?
#
loop_
_entity_poly.entity_id
_entity_poly.type
_entity_poly.pdbx_seq_one_letter_code
_entity_poly.pdbx_strand_id
1 'polypeptide(L)'
;MSMMSGNRHASTVDAAQSRFEKALNRASASTKSAKVRSILWRMASFLYSLRKSVAEGVYPEAIFDKLWKPTAADLLELRSEIRAALLSDDGHVSRDAMSVREEAASFKNSLRGASVTARKAMREHNGTISTEEMARFNFAEEAVLHFAYIIADYTAARNEEMAPGKLDKGCNRFKVVRWCNDLFEFCVNWWQEPFFESNGMTLWEKLIYPAKITLTGTLTSIVLLLWGRVYPYMMSHVFWGFIAALFCMLPNTGATFNKPEEDTLWGVGWRMALTLVGVGMTSVLSCVVFPVFASVQLDTVSEETLKEQAKRVTDAVRQLVRLSDGDSKSSIVDEREELGELLSRTSNTRAALKEDAFAEVIVFGQWVMSGKEKRILQAQKSLDSLAKSTVCAYGACITCTLEIGQPATTELLAAISPHLEALATALERSIAQLEVCLGGGKDGEAIMLDDEVHLQMMRCKDSFNERREMLVSKFKEGSDRFNEVVDSGGSILYHALYALYLFTEEWNALEIFLAGRKHAVNYPLEPTVELRRG
;
A
#
# COMPACT_ATOMS: atom_id res chain seq x y z
N MET A 1 -10.98 -2.58 -43.66
CA MET A 1 -11.38 -2.76 -42.25
C MET A 1 -10.24 -2.26 -41.39
N SER A 2 -10.37 -1.06 -40.83
CA SER A 2 -9.29 -0.44 -40.05
C SER A 2 -9.48 -0.86 -38.60
N MET A 3 -8.64 -1.75 -38.10
CA MET A 3 -8.47 -1.99 -36.66
C MET A 3 -7.99 -0.69 -36.02
N MET A 4 -8.90 0.26 -35.74
CA MET A 4 -8.58 1.43 -34.95
C MET A 4 -8.33 0.94 -33.52
N SER A 5 -7.05 0.78 -33.24
CA SER A 5 -6.50 -0.07 -32.21
C SER A 5 -6.91 0.37 -30.80
N GLY A 6 -7.32 -0.60 -29.98
CA GLY A 6 -7.39 -0.46 -28.52
C GLY A 6 -6.16 0.22 -27.92
N ASN A 7 -4.98 0.12 -28.56
CA ASN A 7 -3.73 0.79 -28.14
C ASN A 7 -3.81 2.33 -28.07
N ARG A 8 -4.52 3.00 -29.00
CA ARG A 8 -4.68 4.47 -28.94
C ARG A 8 -5.55 4.88 -27.76
N HIS A 9 -6.61 4.12 -27.49
CA HIS A 9 -7.46 4.34 -26.32
C HIS A 9 -6.74 3.97 -25.02
N ALA A 10 -5.97 2.88 -25.00
CA ALA A 10 -5.13 2.48 -23.88
C ALA A 10 -4.20 3.63 -23.49
N SER A 11 -3.47 4.24 -24.43
CA SER A 11 -2.60 5.38 -24.12
C SER A 11 -3.33 6.59 -23.50
N THR A 12 -4.59 6.83 -23.91
CA THR A 12 -5.42 7.92 -23.37
C THR A 12 -5.93 7.58 -21.97
N VAL A 13 -6.38 6.33 -21.78
CA VAL A 13 -6.81 5.78 -20.49
C VAL A 13 -5.64 5.78 -19.49
N ASP A 14 -4.45 5.42 -19.95
CA ASP A 14 -3.20 5.38 -19.18
C ASP A 14 -2.77 6.78 -18.73
N ALA A 15 -2.79 7.77 -19.64
CA ALA A 15 -2.46 9.15 -19.31
C ALA A 15 -3.47 9.75 -18.32
N ALA A 16 -4.76 9.47 -18.52
CA ALA A 16 -5.81 9.86 -17.58
C ALA A 16 -5.65 9.15 -16.23
N GLN A 17 -5.11 7.93 -16.20
CA GLN A 17 -4.85 7.17 -14.97
C GLN A 17 -3.70 7.72 -14.17
N SER A 18 -2.57 8.00 -14.81
CA SER A 18 -1.47 8.63 -14.11
C SER A 18 -1.90 9.95 -13.44
N ARG A 19 -2.73 10.75 -14.12
CA ARG A 19 -3.27 12.00 -13.55
C ARG A 19 -4.22 11.74 -12.38
N PHE A 20 -5.09 10.75 -12.49
CA PHE A 20 -6.01 10.37 -11.43
C PHE A 20 -5.26 9.83 -10.20
N GLU A 21 -4.30 8.93 -10.38
CA GLU A 21 -3.49 8.36 -9.29
C GLU A 21 -2.69 9.45 -8.57
N LYS A 22 -2.12 10.42 -9.29
CA LYS A 22 -1.47 11.58 -8.66
C LYS A 22 -2.43 12.41 -7.81
N ALA A 23 -3.63 12.69 -8.30
CA ALA A 23 -4.65 13.42 -7.54
C ALA A 23 -5.08 12.63 -6.30
N LEU A 24 -5.26 11.33 -6.44
CA LEU A 24 -5.66 10.43 -5.37
C LEU A 24 -4.60 10.30 -4.27
N ASN A 25 -3.33 10.13 -4.64
CA ASN A 25 -2.21 10.09 -3.69
C ASN A 25 -2.10 11.41 -2.92
N ARG A 26 -2.27 12.55 -3.62
CA ARG A 26 -2.28 13.87 -2.98
C ARG A 26 -3.47 14.02 -2.01
N ALA A 27 -4.67 13.64 -2.44
CA ALA A 27 -5.88 13.69 -1.60
C ALA A 27 -5.75 12.78 -0.37
N SER A 28 -5.27 11.54 -0.57
CA SER A 28 -5.02 10.55 0.47
C SER A 28 -4.00 11.02 1.53
N ALA A 29 -2.91 11.68 1.08
CA ALA A 29 -1.92 12.28 1.96
C ALA A 29 -2.45 13.50 2.72
N SER A 30 -3.34 14.28 2.11
CA SER A 30 -3.90 15.50 2.72
C SER A 30 -5.04 15.22 3.71
N THR A 31 -5.78 14.11 3.54
CA THR A 31 -6.94 13.82 4.38
C THR A 31 -6.54 13.22 5.73
N LYS A 32 -7.19 13.71 6.80
CA LYS A 32 -7.01 13.18 8.16
C LYS A 32 -7.93 12.01 8.47
N SER A 33 -9.09 11.92 7.82
CA SER A 33 -10.05 10.83 8.04
C SER A 33 -9.59 9.53 7.39
N ALA A 34 -9.49 8.49 8.22
CA ALA A 34 -9.26 7.11 7.78
C ALA A 34 -10.36 6.65 6.82
N LYS A 35 -11.64 6.96 7.10
CA LYS A 35 -12.80 6.67 6.25
C LYS A 35 -12.62 7.20 4.83
N VAL A 36 -12.30 8.49 4.70
CA VAL A 36 -12.10 9.13 3.39
C VAL A 36 -10.90 8.52 2.68
N ARG A 37 -9.81 8.26 3.40
CA ARG A 37 -8.61 7.61 2.84
C ARG A 37 -8.90 6.21 2.31
N SER A 38 -9.67 5.41 3.05
CA SER A 38 -10.08 4.07 2.61
C SER A 38 -10.97 4.14 1.36
N ILE A 39 -11.94 5.06 1.32
CA ILE A 39 -12.78 5.27 0.15
C ILE A 39 -11.93 5.61 -1.08
N LEU A 40 -10.97 6.52 -0.94
CA LEU A 40 -10.03 6.86 -2.02
C LEU A 40 -9.26 5.63 -2.51
N TRP A 41 -8.74 4.79 -1.60
CA TRP A 41 -8.06 3.56 -2.01
C TRP A 41 -8.97 2.60 -2.75
N ARG A 42 -10.22 2.42 -2.30
CA ARG A 42 -11.21 1.64 -3.03
C ARG A 42 -11.43 2.21 -4.44
N MET A 43 -11.56 3.52 -4.60
CA MET A 43 -11.67 4.16 -5.92
C MET A 43 -10.48 3.85 -6.84
N ALA A 44 -9.24 3.94 -6.31
CA ALA A 44 -8.04 3.60 -7.06
C ALA A 44 -8.05 2.14 -7.51
N SER A 45 -8.41 1.24 -6.60
CA SER A 45 -8.42 -0.20 -6.83
C SER A 45 -9.44 -0.62 -7.89
N PHE A 46 -10.66 -0.08 -7.82
CA PHE A 46 -11.68 -0.39 -8.83
C PHE A 46 -11.29 0.11 -10.23
N LEU A 47 -10.75 1.33 -10.34
CA LEU A 47 -10.28 1.85 -11.63
C LEU A 47 -9.08 1.07 -12.17
N TYR A 48 -8.18 0.65 -11.28
CA TYR A 48 -7.05 -0.18 -11.65
C TYR A 48 -7.51 -1.52 -12.23
N SER A 49 -8.39 -2.23 -11.52
CA SER A 49 -8.92 -3.51 -11.97
C SER A 49 -9.73 -3.37 -13.26
N LEU A 50 -10.55 -2.31 -13.38
CA LEU A 50 -11.28 -2.00 -14.61
C LEU A 50 -10.33 -1.76 -15.80
N ARG A 51 -9.25 -0.99 -15.62
CA ARG A 51 -8.28 -0.80 -16.69
C ARG A 51 -7.63 -2.11 -17.07
N LYS A 52 -7.19 -2.91 -16.09
CA LYS A 52 -6.53 -4.19 -16.34
C LYS A 52 -7.45 -5.13 -17.10
N SER A 53 -8.70 -5.26 -16.66
CA SER A 53 -9.70 -6.08 -17.35
C SER A 53 -9.96 -5.61 -18.77
N VAL A 54 -9.96 -4.30 -19.02
CA VAL A 54 -10.19 -3.73 -20.37
C VAL A 54 -8.97 -3.85 -21.27
N ALA A 55 -7.76 -3.76 -20.71
CA ALA A 55 -6.50 -3.78 -21.45
C ALA A 55 -6.06 -5.20 -21.85
N GLU A 56 -6.51 -6.24 -21.14
CA GLU A 56 -6.11 -7.63 -21.39
C GLU A 56 -6.75 -8.23 -22.65
N GLY A 57 -6.18 -7.99 -23.83
CA GLY A 57 -6.63 -8.60 -25.09
C GLY A 57 -7.59 -7.73 -25.89
N VAL A 58 -8.14 -8.27 -26.99
CA VAL A 58 -8.93 -7.50 -27.96
C VAL A 58 -10.41 -7.82 -27.77
N TYR A 59 -11.22 -6.82 -27.42
CA TYR A 59 -12.68 -7.02 -27.44
C TYR A 59 -13.17 -7.18 -28.88
N PRO A 60 -14.12 -8.10 -29.13
CA PRO A 60 -14.85 -8.16 -30.39
C PRO A 60 -15.45 -6.81 -30.73
N GLU A 61 -15.40 -6.42 -32.00
CA GLU A 61 -15.91 -5.13 -32.51
C GLU A 61 -17.38 -4.90 -32.11
N ALA A 62 -18.18 -5.97 -32.03
CA ALA A 62 -19.55 -5.93 -31.55
C ALA A 62 -19.68 -5.51 -30.07
N ILE A 63 -18.82 -6.01 -29.16
CA ILE A 63 -18.79 -5.59 -27.74
C ILE A 63 -18.33 -4.13 -27.67
N PHE A 64 -17.32 -3.78 -28.46
CA PHE A 64 -16.79 -2.43 -28.47
C PHE A 64 -17.84 -1.40 -28.94
N ASP A 65 -18.44 -1.60 -30.11
CA ASP A 65 -19.37 -0.63 -30.72
C ASP A 65 -20.72 -0.56 -30.00
N LYS A 66 -21.25 -1.70 -29.54
CA LYS A 66 -22.57 -1.75 -28.92
C LYS A 66 -22.54 -1.44 -27.43
N LEU A 67 -21.37 -1.50 -26.79
CA LEU A 67 -21.29 -1.50 -25.33
C LEU A 67 -20.23 -0.55 -24.78
N TRP A 68 -19.01 -0.58 -25.29
CA TRP A 68 -17.94 0.31 -24.81
C TRP A 68 -18.11 1.75 -25.30
N LYS A 69 -18.39 1.92 -26.60
CA LYS A 69 -18.52 3.24 -27.21
C LYS A 69 -19.64 4.10 -26.61
N PRO A 70 -20.85 3.56 -26.30
CA PRO A 70 -21.89 4.32 -25.63
C PRO A 70 -21.54 4.71 -24.19
N THR A 71 -20.78 3.88 -23.48
CA THR A 71 -20.51 4.04 -22.04
C THR A 71 -19.22 4.80 -21.73
N ALA A 72 -18.29 4.89 -22.69
CA ALA A 72 -17.00 5.52 -22.51
C ALA A 72 -17.10 7.03 -22.22
N ALA A 73 -18.07 7.73 -22.81
CA ALA A 73 -18.27 9.16 -22.55
C ALA A 73 -18.69 9.41 -21.10
N ASP A 74 -19.73 8.73 -20.64
CA ASP A 74 -20.25 8.83 -19.27
C ASP A 74 -19.18 8.44 -18.24
N LEU A 75 -18.39 7.40 -18.52
CA LEU A 75 -17.29 6.99 -17.64
C LEU A 75 -16.17 8.03 -17.57
N LEU A 76 -15.84 8.67 -18.69
CA LEU A 76 -14.86 9.75 -18.73
C LEU A 76 -15.37 11.00 -18.00
N GLU A 77 -16.65 11.33 -18.15
CA GLU A 77 -17.31 12.42 -17.45
C GLU A 77 -17.27 12.21 -15.95
N LEU A 78 -17.79 11.07 -15.46
CA LEU A 78 -17.76 10.67 -14.05
C LEU A 78 -16.34 10.76 -13.47
N ARG A 79 -15.35 10.23 -14.20
CA ARG A 79 -13.94 10.28 -13.79
C ARG A 79 -13.39 11.71 -13.73
N SER A 80 -13.72 12.54 -14.71
CA SER A 80 -13.23 13.92 -14.79
C SER A 80 -13.76 14.76 -13.62
N GLU A 81 -15.01 14.54 -13.25
CA GLU A 81 -15.66 15.22 -12.13
C GLU A 81 -15.07 14.83 -10.79
N ILE A 82 -14.86 13.54 -10.56
CA ILE A 82 -14.16 13.06 -9.36
C ILE A 82 -12.79 13.69 -9.29
N ARG A 83 -12.05 13.71 -10.40
CA ARG A 83 -10.72 14.31 -10.42
C ARG A 83 -10.79 15.79 -10.05
N ALA A 84 -11.78 16.52 -10.55
CA ALA A 84 -12.00 17.91 -10.17
C ALA A 84 -12.30 18.04 -8.66
N ALA A 85 -13.15 17.17 -8.11
CA ALA A 85 -13.44 17.10 -6.69
C ALA A 85 -12.18 16.82 -5.84
N LEU A 86 -11.37 15.83 -6.23
CA LEU A 86 -10.11 15.48 -5.55
C LEU A 86 -9.05 16.58 -5.60
N LEU A 87 -9.07 17.41 -6.64
CA LEU A 87 -8.13 18.52 -6.82
C LEU A 87 -8.62 19.85 -6.23
N SER A 88 -9.90 19.95 -5.87
CA SER A 88 -10.44 21.14 -5.21
C SER A 88 -9.88 21.21 -3.79
N ASP A 89 -8.94 22.13 -3.55
CA ASP A 89 -8.36 22.36 -2.21
C ASP A 89 -9.44 22.81 -1.20
N ASP A 90 -10.52 23.43 -1.70
CA ASP A 90 -11.68 23.84 -0.91
C ASP A 90 -12.59 22.67 -0.52
N GLY A 91 -12.37 21.49 -1.13
CA GLY A 91 -13.14 20.25 -0.98
C GLY A 91 -14.65 20.39 -1.18
N HIS A 92 -15.11 21.50 -1.74
CA HIS A 92 -16.49 21.71 -2.14
C HIS A 92 -16.77 20.84 -3.36
N VAL A 93 -17.28 19.63 -3.12
CA VAL A 93 -17.98 18.89 -4.16
C VAL A 93 -19.31 19.62 -4.36
N SER A 94 -19.44 20.37 -5.46
CA SER A 94 -20.66 21.15 -5.75
C SER A 94 -21.89 20.27 -6.00
N ARG A 95 -21.72 18.95 -6.11
CA ARG A 95 -22.76 17.97 -6.40
C ARG A 95 -23.21 17.25 -5.13
N ASP A 96 -24.53 17.12 -4.99
CA ASP A 96 -25.15 16.29 -3.96
C ASP A 96 -24.83 14.80 -4.18
N ALA A 97 -24.51 14.08 -3.11
CA ALA A 97 -24.25 12.64 -3.12
C ALA A 97 -25.43 11.85 -3.71
N MET A 98 -26.66 12.34 -3.51
CA MET A 98 -27.86 11.72 -4.10
C MET A 98 -27.88 11.84 -5.62
N SER A 99 -27.51 13.01 -6.17
CA SER A 99 -27.43 13.22 -7.63
C SER A 99 -26.45 12.25 -8.28
N VAL A 100 -25.30 12.00 -7.65
CA VAL A 100 -24.31 11.04 -8.16
C VAL A 100 -24.86 9.60 -8.12
N ARG A 101 -25.61 9.22 -7.08
CA ARG A 101 -26.25 7.90 -7.00
C ARG A 101 -27.33 7.73 -8.06
N GLU A 102 -28.13 8.76 -8.32
CA GLU A 102 -29.16 8.73 -9.35
C GLU A 102 -28.56 8.62 -10.75
N GLU A 103 -27.49 9.36 -11.03
CA GLU A 103 -26.73 9.26 -12.28
C GLU A 103 -26.08 7.87 -12.43
N ALA A 104 -25.49 7.32 -11.37
CA ALA A 104 -24.97 5.96 -11.34
C ALA A 104 -26.05 4.91 -11.63
N ALA A 105 -27.25 5.08 -11.05
CA ALA A 105 -28.38 4.19 -11.28
C ALA A 105 -28.94 4.32 -12.70
N SER A 106 -29.00 5.54 -13.25
CA SER A 106 -29.37 5.79 -14.64
C SER A 106 -28.36 5.13 -15.60
N PHE A 107 -27.08 5.32 -15.33
CA PHE A 107 -25.99 4.70 -16.06
C PHE A 107 -26.06 3.16 -15.98
N LYS A 108 -26.38 2.59 -14.81
CA LYS A 108 -26.66 1.15 -14.64
C LYS A 108 -27.75 0.66 -15.58
N ASN A 109 -28.86 1.37 -15.64
CA ASN A 109 -29.97 0.98 -16.48
C ASN A 109 -29.62 1.08 -17.97
N SER A 110 -28.87 2.11 -18.35
CA SER A 110 -28.32 2.27 -19.71
C SER A 110 -27.39 1.11 -20.07
N LEU A 111 -26.48 0.75 -19.17
CA LEU A 111 -25.48 -0.30 -19.37
C LEU A 111 -26.12 -1.70 -19.41
N ARG A 112 -27.11 -1.95 -18.54
CA ARG A 112 -27.94 -3.17 -18.59
C ARG A 112 -28.71 -3.25 -19.93
N GLY A 113 -29.27 -2.13 -20.39
CA GLY A 113 -29.93 -2.05 -21.69
C GLY A 113 -28.99 -2.33 -22.87
N ALA A 114 -27.78 -1.76 -22.84
CA ALA A 114 -26.72 -2.01 -23.82
C ALA A 114 -26.26 -3.48 -23.78
N SER A 115 -26.11 -4.06 -22.59
CA SER A 115 -25.75 -5.46 -22.37
C SER A 115 -26.79 -6.43 -22.95
N VAL A 116 -28.08 -6.17 -22.71
CA VAL A 116 -29.17 -6.94 -23.32
C VAL A 116 -29.17 -6.81 -24.85
N THR A 117 -28.98 -5.58 -25.37
CA THR A 117 -28.95 -5.32 -26.81
C THR A 117 -27.76 -6.02 -27.48
N ALA A 118 -26.59 -5.96 -26.86
CA ALA A 118 -25.39 -6.63 -27.32
C ALA A 118 -25.59 -8.15 -27.34
N ARG A 119 -26.07 -8.75 -26.23
CA ARG A 119 -26.39 -10.19 -26.16
C ARG A 119 -27.38 -10.62 -27.23
N LYS A 120 -28.38 -9.79 -27.55
CA LYS A 120 -29.35 -10.06 -28.62
C LYS A 120 -28.69 -10.02 -30.01
N ALA A 121 -27.94 -8.98 -30.31
CA ALA A 121 -27.21 -8.85 -31.58
C ALA A 121 -26.20 -10.00 -31.78
N MET A 122 -25.60 -10.50 -30.70
CA MET A 122 -24.67 -11.64 -30.74
C MET A 122 -25.37 -12.96 -31.06
N ARG A 123 -26.59 -13.17 -30.56
CA ARG A 123 -27.42 -14.32 -30.94
C ARG A 123 -27.79 -14.29 -32.42
N GLU A 124 -28.01 -13.10 -32.98
CA GLU A 124 -28.40 -12.92 -34.38
C GLU A 124 -27.24 -13.12 -35.37
N HIS A 125 -25.99 -12.87 -34.94
CA HIS A 125 -24.81 -12.92 -35.81
C HIS A 125 -24.03 -14.25 -35.83
N ASN A 126 -24.49 -15.31 -35.16
CA ASN A 126 -23.77 -16.61 -35.03
C ASN A 126 -22.31 -16.51 -34.53
N GLY A 127 -21.89 -15.36 -34.00
CA GLY A 127 -20.57 -15.19 -33.41
C GLY A 127 -20.52 -15.83 -32.02
N THR A 128 -19.68 -16.85 -31.84
CA THR A 128 -19.37 -17.38 -30.51
C THR A 128 -18.43 -16.40 -29.80
N ILE A 129 -18.96 -15.61 -28.87
CA ILE A 129 -18.12 -14.83 -27.95
C ILE A 129 -17.54 -15.77 -26.92
N SER A 130 -16.25 -15.59 -26.65
CA SER A 130 -15.61 -16.43 -25.66
C SER A 130 -16.23 -16.16 -24.28
N THR A 131 -16.33 -17.21 -23.49
CA THR A 131 -16.76 -17.14 -22.10
C THR A 131 -15.96 -16.14 -21.28
N GLU A 132 -14.70 -15.93 -21.66
CA GLU A 132 -13.74 -14.99 -21.09
C GLU A 132 -13.96 -13.52 -21.50
N GLU A 133 -14.40 -13.26 -22.73
CA GLU A 133 -14.73 -11.90 -23.16
C GLU A 133 -16.01 -11.40 -22.48
N MET A 134 -17.03 -12.26 -22.38
CA MET A 134 -18.28 -11.95 -21.68
C MET A 134 -18.05 -11.74 -20.18
N ALA A 135 -17.16 -12.55 -19.63
CA ALA A 135 -16.66 -12.44 -18.27
C ALA A 135 -16.03 -11.08 -17.95
N ARG A 136 -15.01 -10.71 -18.75
CA ARG A 136 -14.33 -9.42 -18.63
C ARG A 136 -15.31 -8.26 -18.81
N PHE A 137 -16.27 -8.42 -19.71
CA PHE A 137 -17.32 -7.44 -19.92
C PHE A 137 -18.22 -7.26 -18.69
N ASN A 138 -18.78 -8.35 -18.13
CA ASN A 138 -19.62 -8.28 -16.94
C ASN A 138 -18.84 -7.72 -15.72
N PHE A 139 -17.55 -8.07 -15.60
CA PHE A 139 -16.68 -7.49 -14.59
C PHE A 139 -16.54 -5.98 -14.76
N ALA A 140 -16.30 -5.51 -15.99
CA ALA A 140 -16.20 -4.09 -16.28
C ALA A 140 -17.50 -3.35 -15.98
N GLU A 141 -18.65 -3.89 -16.39
CA GLU A 141 -19.99 -3.41 -16.04
C GLU A 141 -20.14 -3.19 -14.53
N GLU A 142 -19.92 -4.23 -13.73
CA GLU A 142 -20.06 -4.13 -12.27
C GLU A 142 -18.99 -3.23 -11.63
N ALA A 143 -17.76 -3.22 -12.16
CA ALA A 143 -16.70 -2.35 -11.65
C ALA A 143 -17.05 -0.87 -11.80
N VAL A 144 -17.69 -0.46 -12.90
CA VAL A 144 -18.13 0.93 -13.08
C VAL A 144 -19.25 1.28 -12.09
N LEU A 145 -20.18 0.36 -11.87
CA LEU A 145 -21.27 0.55 -10.91
C LEU A 145 -20.74 0.70 -9.48
N HIS A 146 -19.88 -0.21 -9.05
CA HIS A 146 -19.23 -0.12 -7.75
C HIS A 146 -18.41 1.15 -7.62
N PHE A 147 -17.68 1.54 -8.65
CA PHE A 147 -16.95 2.80 -8.66
C PHE A 147 -17.89 3.99 -8.41
N ALA A 148 -19.03 4.04 -9.10
CA ALA A 148 -20.00 5.11 -8.93
C ALA A 148 -20.61 5.16 -7.50
N TYR A 149 -20.91 4.01 -6.91
CA TYR A 149 -21.32 3.94 -5.49
C TYR A 149 -20.23 4.45 -4.54
N ILE A 150 -18.96 4.11 -4.78
CA ILE A 150 -17.84 4.57 -3.96
C ILE A 150 -17.68 6.09 -4.06
N ILE A 151 -17.96 6.71 -5.21
CA ILE A 151 -17.99 8.18 -5.34
C ILE A 151 -19.07 8.75 -4.44
N ALA A 152 -20.27 8.18 -4.46
CA ALA A 152 -21.34 8.66 -3.58
C ALA A 152 -20.93 8.55 -2.11
N ASP A 153 -20.30 7.44 -1.72
CA ASP A 153 -19.76 7.28 -0.36
C ASP A 153 -18.66 8.31 -0.05
N TYR A 154 -17.80 8.64 -1.02
CA TYR A 154 -16.80 9.70 -0.90
C TYR A 154 -17.44 11.05 -0.64
N THR A 155 -18.43 11.44 -1.45
CA THR A 155 -19.13 12.72 -1.30
C THR A 155 -19.86 12.81 0.04
N ALA A 156 -20.50 11.73 0.47
CA ALA A 156 -21.15 11.65 1.79
C ALA A 156 -20.13 11.80 2.93
N ALA A 157 -19.04 11.02 2.90
CA ALA A 157 -18.00 11.08 3.93
C ALA A 157 -17.30 12.45 3.98
N ARG A 158 -17.11 13.11 2.82
CA ARG A 158 -16.51 14.44 2.76
C ARG A 158 -17.46 15.51 3.30
N ASN A 159 -18.75 15.42 2.98
CA ASN A 159 -19.76 16.32 3.54
C ASN A 159 -19.88 16.17 5.07
N GLU A 160 -19.75 14.94 5.60
CA GLU A 160 -19.69 14.68 7.04
C GLU A 160 -18.46 15.35 7.71
N GLU A 161 -17.29 15.36 7.05
CA GLU A 161 -16.10 16.06 7.56
C GLU A 161 -16.25 17.58 7.54
N MET A 162 -16.90 18.12 6.51
CA MET A 162 -17.10 19.56 6.34
C MET A 162 -18.23 20.13 7.20
N ALA A 163 -19.09 19.28 7.76
CA ALA A 163 -20.15 19.70 8.65
C ALA A 163 -19.55 20.49 9.84
N PRO A 164 -19.91 21.78 10.02
CA PRO A 164 -19.31 22.63 11.04
C PRO A 164 -19.67 22.09 12.43
N GLY A 165 -18.72 21.44 13.09
CA GLY A 165 -18.94 20.87 14.43
C GLY A 165 -17.89 19.90 14.98
N LYS A 166 -17.04 19.30 14.13
CA LYS A 166 -15.97 18.37 14.55
C LYS A 166 -14.56 18.93 14.33
N LEU A 167 -14.32 20.17 14.76
CA LEU A 167 -12.95 20.65 14.94
C LEU A 167 -12.36 19.94 16.16
N ASP A 168 -11.46 19.01 15.86
CA ASP A 168 -10.65 18.22 16.77
C ASP A 168 -10.01 19.08 17.87
N LYS A 169 -10.67 19.15 19.03
CA LYS A 169 -10.13 19.73 20.27
C LYS A 169 -9.15 18.74 20.88
N GLY A 170 -8.00 18.55 20.24
CA GLY A 170 -7.11 17.43 20.54
C GLY A 170 -5.65 17.77 20.77
N CYS A 171 -5.23 19.03 20.81
CA CYS A 171 -3.85 19.34 21.20
C CYS A 171 -3.77 19.63 22.70
N ASN A 172 -3.34 18.61 23.43
CA ASN A 172 -3.27 18.54 24.88
C ASN A 172 -2.20 19.52 25.43
N ARG A 173 -2.54 20.82 25.50
CA ARG A 173 -1.68 21.92 25.98
C ARG A 173 -1.14 21.72 27.40
N PHE A 174 -1.74 20.84 28.21
CA PHE A 174 -1.37 20.62 29.61
C PHE A 174 -0.10 19.77 29.82
N LYS A 175 0.35 18.99 28.83
CA LYS A 175 1.58 18.18 28.97
C LYS A 175 2.86 18.98 28.66
N VAL A 176 2.80 19.98 27.78
CA VAL A 176 3.96 20.77 27.37
C VAL A 176 4.38 21.75 28.46
N VAL A 177 3.43 22.38 29.16
CA VAL A 177 3.72 23.39 30.20
C VAL A 177 4.36 22.77 31.45
N ARG A 178 3.97 21.53 31.82
CA ARG A 178 4.55 20.83 32.97
C ARG A 178 6.00 20.42 32.70
N TRP A 179 6.29 19.93 31.50
CA TRP A 179 7.64 19.53 31.11
C TRP A 179 8.62 20.71 31.05
N CYS A 180 8.17 21.90 30.61
CA CYS A 180 8.99 23.11 30.59
C CYS A 180 9.37 23.63 31.99
N ASN A 181 8.51 23.48 32.99
CA ASN A 181 8.80 23.91 34.36
C ASN A 181 9.79 22.99 35.07
N ASP A 182 9.66 21.66 34.91
CA ASP A 182 10.58 20.69 35.51
C ASP A 182 12.01 20.83 34.91
N LEU A 183 12.10 21.17 33.62
CA LEU A 183 13.38 21.44 32.95
C LEU A 183 14.04 22.72 33.45
N PHE A 184 13.25 23.76 33.75
CA PHE A 184 13.76 25.04 34.23
C PHE A 184 14.34 24.93 35.65
N GLU A 185 13.66 24.20 36.55
CA GLU A 185 14.17 23.93 37.91
C GLU A 185 15.47 23.11 37.91
N PHE A 186 15.56 22.11 37.02
CA PHE A 186 16.79 21.32 36.86
C PHE A 186 17.97 22.18 36.39
N CYS A 187 17.76 23.08 35.42
CA CYS A 187 18.80 23.99 34.92
C CYS A 187 19.25 25.01 35.98
N VAL A 188 18.35 25.51 36.83
CA VAL A 188 18.69 26.45 37.90
C VAL A 188 19.53 25.77 38.98
N ASN A 189 19.18 24.54 39.38
CA ASN A 189 19.92 23.80 40.40
C ASN A 189 21.30 23.36 39.90
N TRP A 190 21.41 22.96 38.63
CA TRP A 190 22.68 22.59 38.01
C TRP A 190 23.67 23.77 37.92
N TRP A 191 23.17 25.01 37.80
CA TRP A 191 24.00 26.21 37.72
C TRP A 191 24.60 26.66 39.06
N GLN A 192 24.07 26.16 40.18
CA GLN A 192 24.45 26.60 41.53
C GLN A 192 25.57 25.76 42.16
N GLU A 193 25.98 24.65 41.54
CA GLU A 193 27.07 23.82 42.07
C GLU A 193 28.44 24.16 41.43
N PRO A 194 29.47 24.51 42.22
CA PRO A 194 30.79 24.78 41.69
C PRO A 194 31.48 23.49 41.23
N PHE A 195 31.79 23.41 39.93
CA PHE A 195 32.43 22.25 39.31
C PHE A 195 33.91 22.01 39.68
N PHE A 196 34.56 22.95 40.37
CA PHE A 196 36.00 22.85 40.68
C PHE A 196 36.34 23.41 42.06
N GLU A 197 36.95 22.60 42.92
CA GLU A 197 37.83 23.11 43.97
C GLU A 197 39.21 23.39 43.37
N SER A 198 39.63 24.66 43.43
CA SER A 198 40.94 25.11 42.98
C SER A 198 41.98 24.74 44.03
N ASN A 199 42.89 23.81 43.72
CA ASN A 199 44.35 23.96 43.83
C ASN A 199 45.08 22.61 43.63
N GLY A 200 46.03 22.55 42.68
CA GLY A 200 47.12 21.56 42.72
C GLY A 200 47.23 20.47 41.63
N MET A 201 46.41 20.44 40.56
CA MET A 201 46.49 19.33 39.58
C MET A 201 47.68 19.43 38.61
N THR A 202 48.36 18.29 38.42
CA THR A 202 49.49 18.07 37.51
C THR A 202 49.07 18.06 36.03
N LEU A 203 50.03 18.24 35.11
CA LEU A 203 49.79 18.34 33.66
C LEU A 203 49.19 17.04 33.06
N TRP A 204 49.51 15.89 33.64
CA TRP A 204 48.95 14.59 33.27
C TRP A 204 47.48 14.44 33.70
N GLU A 205 47.12 14.93 34.88
CA GLU A 205 45.74 14.92 35.37
C GLU A 205 44.84 15.85 34.53
N LYS A 206 45.40 16.95 34.01
CA LYS A 206 44.72 17.84 33.06
C LYS A 206 44.41 17.20 31.70
N LEU A 207 45.11 16.13 31.32
CA LEU A 207 44.93 15.40 30.06
C LEU A 207 44.07 14.13 30.22
N ILE A 208 44.24 13.40 31.33
CA ILE A 208 43.46 12.19 31.64
C ILE A 208 41.99 12.51 31.83
N TYR A 209 41.66 13.66 32.41
CA TYR A 209 40.29 14.02 32.72
C TYR A 209 39.43 14.28 31.45
N PRO A 210 39.85 15.10 30.46
CA PRO A 210 39.17 15.22 29.17
C PRO A 210 39.05 13.90 28.43
N ALA A 211 40.09 13.06 28.48
CA ALA A 211 40.07 11.75 27.82
C ALA A 211 39.04 10.80 28.45
N LYS A 212 38.97 10.74 29.79
CA LYS A 212 37.95 9.97 30.52
C LYS A 212 36.55 10.48 30.23
N ILE A 213 36.34 11.80 30.25
CA ILE A 213 35.06 12.41 29.90
C ILE A 213 34.63 12.07 28.47
N THR A 214 35.56 12.18 27.51
CA THR A 214 35.27 11.87 26.11
C THR A 214 34.90 10.39 25.96
N LEU A 215 35.64 9.50 26.62
CA LEU A 215 35.36 8.07 26.62
C LEU A 215 34.01 7.74 27.26
N THR A 216 33.72 8.31 28.44
CA THR A 216 32.44 8.12 29.14
C THR A 216 31.28 8.68 28.32
N GLY A 217 31.41 9.88 27.77
CA GLY A 217 30.41 10.48 26.88
C GLY A 217 30.15 9.60 25.65
N THR A 218 31.20 9.05 25.05
CA THR A 218 31.07 8.13 23.90
C THR A 218 30.33 6.85 24.30
N LEU A 219 30.68 6.22 25.41
CA LEU A 219 30.01 5.01 25.91
C LEU A 219 28.54 5.26 26.26
N THR A 220 28.23 6.36 26.97
CA THR A 220 26.86 6.75 27.29
C THR A 220 26.04 6.99 26.02
N SER A 221 26.63 7.60 25.00
CA SER A 221 25.96 7.86 23.71
C SER A 221 25.63 6.57 22.97
N ILE A 222 26.55 5.60 22.96
CA ILE A 222 26.29 4.26 22.39
C ILE A 222 25.10 3.59 23.10
N VAL A 223 25.06 3.64 24.43
CA VAL A 223 23.96 3.05 25.22
C VAL A 223 22.62 3.75 24.93
N LEU A 224 22.61 5.09 24.83
CA LEU A 224 21.40 5.84 24.53
C LEU A 224 20.91 5.61 23.09
N LEU A 225 21.82 5.46 22.11
CA LEU A 225 21.47 5.11 20.74
C LEU A 225 20.86 3.69 20.66
N LEU A 226 21.43 2.72 21.38
CA LEU A 226 20.87 1.37 21.52
C LEU A 226 19.46 1.42 22.12
N TRP A 227 19.25 2.26 23.14
CA TRP A 227 17.93 2.48 23.73
C TRP A 227 16.95 3.09 22.72
N GLY A 228 17.35 4.14 22.00
CA GLY A 228 16.54 4.81 20.99
C GLY A 228 16.10 3.87 19.85
N ARG A 229 16.90 2.86 19.54
CA ARG A 229 16.55 1.82 18.57
C ARG A 229 15.42 0.91 19.03
N VAL A 230 15.38 0.57 20.33
CA VAL A 230 14.29 -0.23 20.91
C VAL A 230 13.00 0.60 21.03
N TYR A 231 13.13 1.92 21.21
CA TYR A 231 12.00 2.82 21.43
C TYR A 231 12.06 4.04 20.49
N PRO A 232 11.45 3.98 19.29
CA PRO A 232 11.58 5.03 18.26
C PRO A 232 11.16 6.43 18.72
N TYR A 233 10.20 6.55 19.64
CA TYR A 233 9.78 7.84 20.20
C TYR A 233 10.86 8.50 21.08
N MET A 234 11.82 7.73 21.60
CA MET A 234 12.93 8.24 22.42
C MET A 234 14.06 8.81 21.57
N MET A 235 14.13 8.53 20.26
CA MET A 235 15.27 8.96 19.43
C MET A 235 15.45 10.48 19.40
N SER A 236 14.35 11.24 19.32
CA SER A 236 14.39 12.71 19.41
C SER A 236 14.93 13.16 20.77
N HIS A 237 14.45 12.57 21.87
CA HIS A 237 14.89 12.91 23.22
C HIS A 237 16.37 12.53 23.49
N VAL A 238 16.79 11.38 22.97
CA VAL A 238 18.19 10.91 23.02
C VAL A 238 19.09 11.86 22.25
N PHE A 239 18.69 12.28 21.05
CA PHE A 239 19.45 13.24 20.24
C PHE A 239 19.61 14.59 20.95
N TRP A 240 18.53 15.15 21.50
CA TRP A 240 18.58 16.41 22.24
C TRP A 240 19.37 16.30 23.54
N GLY A 241 19.25 15.19 24.27
CA GLY A 241 20.06 14.90 25.45
C GLY A 241 21.54 14.76 25.14
N PHE A 242 21.88 14.12 24.01
CA PHE A 242 23.25 13.99 23.53
C PHE A 242 23.85 15.34 23.12
N ILE A 243 23.11 16.15 22.36
CA ILE A 243 23.54 17.52 22.01
C ILE A 243 23.75 18.35 23.27
N ALA A 244 22.82 18.34 24.22
CA ALA A 244 22.98 19.07 25.47
C ALA A 244 24.21 18.61 26.26
N ALA A 245 24.47 17.30 26.34
CA ALA A 245 25.66 16.75 26.96
C ALA A 245 26.96 17.20 26.25
N LEU A 246 26.99 17.23 24.92
CA LEU A 246 28.12 17.77 24.16
C LEU A 246 28.33 19.27 24.45
N PHE A 247 27.26 20.05 24.57
CA PHE A 247 27.32 21.47 24.92
C PHE A 247 27.81 21.70 26.35
N CYS A 248 27.41 20.87 27.33
CA CYS A 248 27.90 20.95 28.71
C CYS A 248 29.37 20.53 28.86
N MET A 249 29.90 19.77 27.88
CA MET A 249 31.31 19.37 27.83
C MET A 249 32.21 20.38 27.09
N LEU A 250 31.61 21.36 26.39
CA LEU A 250 32.37 22.50 25.90
C LEU A 250 32.81 23.34 27.12
N PRO A 251 34.10 23.71 27.21
CA PRO A 251 34.59 24.41 28.38
C PRO A 251 33.86 25.74 28.53
N ASN A 252 33.24 25.96 29.69
CA ASN A 252 32.82 27.30 30.12
C ASN A 252 34.04 28.21 30.06
N THR A 253 34.00 29.17 29.14
CA THR A 253 35.02 30.22 28.95
C THR A 253 35.38 30.94 30.25
N GLY A 254 34.49 30.93 31.25
CA GLY A 254 34.68 31.50 32.59
C GLY A 254 35.82 30.88 33.41
N ALA A 255 36.17 29.60 33.25
CA ALA A 255 37.21 28.95 34.06
C ALA A 255 38.66 29.23 33.60
N THR A 256 38.81 29.92 32.47
CA THR A 256 40.11 30.18 31.83
C THR A 256 40.66 31.59 32.04
N PHE A 257 39.86 32.55 32.54
CA PHE A 257 40.26 33.97 32.65
C PHE A 257 41.40 34.29 33.64
N ASN A 258 41.91 33.33 34.40
CA ASN A 258 43.01 33.53 35.37
C ASN A 258 44.39 33.03 34.88
N LYS A 259 44.56 32.74 33.58
CA LYS A 259 45.83 32.31 32.99
C LYS A 259 46.26 33.27 31.87
N PRO A 260 47.57 33.41 31.59
CA PRO A 260 48.06 34.24 30.50
C PRO A 260 47.38 33.89 29.17
N GLU A 261 47.08 34.91 28.36
CA GLU A 261 46.26 34.81 27.14
C GLU A 261 46.76 33.76 26.14
N GLU A 262 48.08 33.54 26.07
CA GLU A 262 48.68 32.57 25.14
C GLU A 262 48.38 31.11 25.51
N ASP A 263 48.46 30.76 26.80
CA ASP A 263 48.17 29.40 27.29
C ASP A 263 46.68 29.06 27.24
N THR A 264 45.84 30.10 27.33
CA THR A 264 44.39 29.95 27.25
C THR A 264 43.92 29.72 25.83
N LEU A 265 44.42 30.50 24.87
CA LEU A 265 44.11 30.30 23.45
C LEU A 265 44.54 28.91 22.95
N TRP A 266 45.75 28.48 23.33
CA TRP A 266 46.25 27.15 22.95
C TRP A 266 45.41 26.02 23.57
N GLY A 267 45.07 26.13 24.85
CA GLY A 267 44.23 25.13 25.54
C GLY A 267 42.80 25.05 24.98
N VAL A 268 42.20 26.18 24.61
CA VAL A 268 40.88 26.24 23.97
C VAL A 268 40.93 25.65 22.55
N GLY A 269 41.95 25.99 21.77
CA GLY A 269 42.15 25.47 20.41
C GLY A 269 42.30 23.95 20.40
N TRP A 270 43.10 23.39 21.31
CA TRP A 270 43.29 21.94 21.42
C TRP A 270 42.01 21.20 21.83
N ARG A 271 41.22 21.77 22.74
CA ARG A 271 39.93 21.20 23.16
C ARG A 271 38.93 21.23 22.01
N MET A 272 38.82 22.35 21.30
CA MET A 272 37.93 22.47 20.13
C MET A 272 38.30 21.44 19.05
N ALA A 273 39.60 21.28 18.77
CA ALA A 273 40.09 20.28 17.83
C ALA A 273 39.75 18.84 18.27
N LEU A 274 39.99 18.49 19.54
CA LEU A 274 39.67 17.15 20.06
C LEU A 274 38.17 16.87 20.09
N THR A 275 37.32 17.86 20.42
CA THR A 275 35.87 17.72 20.36
C THR A 275 35.39 17.56 18.91
N LEU A 276 35.92 18.33 17.97
CA LEU A 276 35.63 18.17 16.53
C LEU A 276 36.01 16.77 16.02
N VAL A 277 37.20 16.28 16.39
CA VAL A 277 37.65 14.93 16.03
C VAL A 277 36.76 13.87 16.70
N GLY A 278 36.42 14.03 17.98
CA GLY A 278 35.53 13.11 18.70
C GLY A 278 34.13 13.06 18.10
N VAL A 279 33.55 14.22 17.78
CA VAL A 279 32.23 14.32 17.11
C VAL A 279 32.31 13.74 15.70
N GLY A 280 33.37 14.03 14.94
CA GLY A 280 33.58 13.45 13.61
C GLY A 280 33.69 11.93 13.68
N MET A 281 34.49 11.41 14.61
CA MET A 281 34.71 9.97 14.77
C MET A 281 33.45 9.26 15.27
N THR A 282 32.72 9.83 16.22
CA THR A 282 31.43 9.27 16.69
C THR A 282 30.34 9.36 15.65
N SER A 283 30.31 10.41 14.83
CA SER A 283 29.37 10.53 13.71
C SER A 283 29.66 9.48 12.64
N VAL A 284 30.93 9.35 12.22
CA VAL A 284 31.36 8.31 11.26
C VAL A 284 31.12 6.92 11.82
N LEU A 285 31.49 6.65 13.08
CA LEU A 285 31.21 5.38 13.74
C LEU A 285 29.71 5.13 13.88
N SER A 286 28.88 6.12 14.19
CA SER A 286 27.43 5.93 14.27
C SER A 286 26.85 5.59 12.90
N CYS A 287 27.31 6.23 11.82
CA CYS A 287 26.91 5.93 10.46
C CYS A 287 27.39 4.54 10.00
N VAL A 288 28.58 4.10 10.42
CA VAL A 288 29.18 2.82 10.00
C VAL A 288 28.74 1.64 10.86
N VAL A 289 28.57 1.84 12.18
CA VAL A 289 28.25 0.79 13.15
C VAL A 289 26.73 0.58 13.27
N PHE A 290 25.92 1.62 13.05
CA PHE A 290 24.46 1.54 13.18
C PHE A 290 23.71 2.13 11.98
N PRO A 291 24.00 1.71 10.73
CA PRO A 291 23.20 2.15 9.62
C PRO A 291 21.78 1.62 9.80
N VAL A 292 20.84 2.53 10.10
CA VAL A 292 19.42 2.26 9.93
C VAL A 292 19.16 2.40 8.44
N PHE A 293 19.42 1.33 7.71
CA PHE A 293 19.23 1.33 6.27
C PHE A 293 17.74 1.41 5.95
N ALA A 294 17.35 2.44 5.21
CA ALA A 294 16.04 2.57 4.61
C ALA A 294 15.71 1.35 3.74
N SER A 295 16.70 0.69 3.11
CA SER A 295 16.50 -0.54 2.36
C SER A 295 16.00 -1.72 3.20
N VAL A 296 16.54 -1.89 4.42
CA VAL A 296 16.13 -2.94 5.37
C VAL A 296 14.75 -2.64 5.94
N GLN A 297 14.46 -1.37 6.24
CA GLN A 297 13.12 -0.97 6.66
C GLN A 297 12.09 -1.16 5.54
N LEU A 298 12.43 -0.79 4.30
CA LEU A 298 11.58 -0.97 3.13
C LEU A 298 11.27 -2.45 2.91
N ASP A 299 12.27 -3.31 3.09
CA ASP A 299 12.13 -4.76 3.07
C ASP A 299 11.13 -5.25 4.13
N THR A 300 11.35 -4.91 5.41
CA THR A 300 10.46 -5.32 6.51
C THR A 300 9.02 -4.86 6.28
N VAL A 301 8.82 -3.59 5.89
CA VAL A 301 7.49 -3.05 5.61
C VAL A 301 6.85 -3.73 4.39
N SER A 302 7.63 -4.06 3.36
CA SER A 302 7.13 -4.76 2.17
C SER A 302 6.70 -6.19 2.50
N GLU A 303 7.49 -6.90 3.31
CA GLU A 303 7.18 -8.23 3.79
C GLU A 303 5.90 -8.24 4.65
N GLU A 304 5.78 -7.33 5.63
CA GLU A 304 4.57 -7.19 6.45
C GLU A 304 3.34 -6.87 5.59
N THR A 305 3.51 -6.00 4.59
CA THR A 305 2.42 -5.63 3.67
C THR A 305 1.93 -6.84 2.87
N LEU A 306 2.84 -7.68 2.37
CA LEU A 306 2.49 -8.89 1.62
C LEU A 306 1.69 -9.89 2.46
N LYS A 307 2.14 -10.14 3.69
CA LYS A 307 1.46 -11.05 4.62
C LYS A 307 0.03 -10.58 4.86
N GLU A 308 -0.12 -9.30 5.15
CA GLU A 308 -1.41 -8.75 5.50
C GLU A 308 -2.37 -8.67 4.30
N GLN A 309 -1.86 -8.38 3.09
CA GLN A 309 -2.66 -8.43 1.86
C GLN A 309 -3.22 -9.83 1.60
N ALA A 310 -2.38 -10.85 1.59
CA ALA A 310 -2.82 -12.21 1.31
C ALA A 310 -3.69 -12.75 2.44
N LYS A 311 -3.37 -12.48 3.71
CA LYS A 311 -4.21 -12.84 4.85
C LYS A 311 -5.63 -12.28 4.71
N ARG A 312 -5.78 -10.99 4.40
CA ARG A 312 -7.11 -10.37 4.26
C ARG A 312 -7.90 -10.97 3.11
N VAL A 313 -7.26 -11.26 1.97
CA VAL A 313 -7.92 -11.94 0.85
C VAL A 313 -8.33 -13.36 1.25
N THR A 314 -7.45 -14.14 1.90
CA THR A 314 -7.76 -15.47 2.43
C THR A 314 -8.95 -15.43 3.39
N ASP A 315 -9.00 -14.47 4.31
CA ASP A 315 -10.10 -14.31 5.25
C ASP A 315 -11.42 -13.97 4.53
N ALA A 316 -11.38 -13.10 3.52
CA ALA A 316 -12.56 -12.78 2.71
C ALA A 316 -13.05 -13.99 1.87
N VAL A 317 -12.13 -14.78 1.32
CA VAL A 317 -12.45 -16.03 0.60
C VAL A 317 -13.12 -17.02 1.55
N ARG A 318 -12.59 -17.19 2.77
CA ARG A 318 -13.21 -18.07 3.78
C ARG A 318 -14.57 -17.59 4.22
N GLN A 319 -14.77 -16.28 4.39
CA GLN A 319 -16.10 -15.73 4.67
C GLN A 319 -17.09 -16.04 3.54
N LEU A 320 -16.65 -15.99 2.29
CA LEU A 320 -17.46 -16.39 1.13
C LEU A 320 -17.77 -17.89 1.15
N VAL A 321 -16.78 -18.76 1.44
CA VAL A 321 -16.98 -20.22 1.55
C VAL A 321 -17.98 -20.58 2.64
N ARG A 322 -17.91 -19.95 3.83
CA ARG A 322 -18.85 -20.22 4.94
C ARG A 322 -20.32 -20.02 4.58
N LEU A 323 -20.62 -19.07 3.68
CA LEU A 323 -21.99 -18.88 3.19
C LEU A 323 -22.52 -20.06 2.40
N SER A 324 -21.66 -20.80 1.71
CA SER A 324 -22.03 -22.05 1.05
C SER A 324 -22.49 -23.10 2.05
N ASP A 325 -21.90 -23.11 3.24
CA ASP A 325 -22.20 -24.09 4.29
C ASP A 325 -23.49 -23.74 5.07
N GLY A 326 -24.15 -22.64 4.71
CA GLY A 326 -25.40 -22.20 5.33
C GLY A 326 -25.21 -21.31 6.56
N ASP A 327 -24.00 -20.79 6.80
CA ASP A 327 -23.78 -19.83 7.88
C ASP A 327 -24.59 -18.54 7.66
N SER A 328 -25.13 -18.00 8.76
CA SER A 328 -25.92 -16.78 8.74
C SER A 328 -25.07 -15.55 8.43
N LYS A 329 -25.60 -14.62 7.63
CA LYS A 329 -24.97 -13.33 7.29
C LYS A 329 -24.53 -12.46 8.48
N SER A 330 -25.05 -12.72 9.68
CA SER A 330 -24.71 -11.98 10.90
C SER A 330 -23.27 -12.18 11.39
N SER A 331 -22.54 -13.17 10.86
CA SER A 331 -21.13 -13.43 11.20
C SER A 331 -20.12 -12.74 10.27
N ILE A 332 -20.59 -12.01 9.25
CA ILE A 332 -19.73 -11.36 8.25
C ILE A 332 -19.03 -10.17 8.90
N VAL A 333 -17.71 -10.12 8.76
CA VAL A 333 -16.87 -9.03 9.28
C VAL A 333 -16.45 -8.15 8.10
N ASP A 334 -16.97 -6.93 8.05
CA ASP A 334 -16.64 -5.94 7.02
C ASP A 334 -15.54 -4.98 7.49
N GLU A 335 -14.29 -5.29 7.16
CA GLU A 335 -13.11 -4.49 7.50
C GLU A 335 -12.58 -3.72 6.29
N ARG A 336 -13.43 -3.40 5.31
CA ARG A 336 -13.03 -2.65 4.11
C ARG A 336 -12.42 -1.29 4.46
N GLU A 337 -12.91 -0.65 5.52
CA GLU A 337 -12.35 0.61 6.01
C GLU A 337 -10.92 0.44 6.55
N GLU A 338 -10.74 -0.52 7.47
CA GLU A 338 -9.46 -0.83 8.10
C GLU A 338 -8.39 -1.26 7.09
N LEU A 339 -8.77 -2.12 6.12
CA LEU A 339 -7.87 -2.54 5.05
C LEU A 339 -7.37 -1.36 4.22
N GLY A 340 -8.27 -0.44 3.87
CA GLY A 340 -7.90 0.76 3.10
C GLY A 340 -6.98 1.71 3.88
N GLU A 341 -7.22 1.87 5.19
CA GLU A 341 -6.33 2.66 6.05
C GLU A 341 -4.94 2.04 6.15
N LEU A 342 -4.89 0.74 6.45
CA LEU A 342 -3.66 -0.02 6.57
C LEU A 342 -2.82 0.06 5.30
N LEU A 343 -3.40 -0.27 4.14
CA LEU A 343 -2.68 -0.25 2.87
C LEU A 343 -2.24 1.14 2.47
N SER A 344 -3.02 2.17 2.82
CA SER A 344 -2.57 3.54 2.63
C SER A 344 -1.36 3.87 3.51
N ARG A 345 -1.37 3.45 4.77
CA ARG A 345 -0.28 3.70 5.70
C ARG A 345 0.99 3.01 5.23
N THR A 346 0.91 1.73 4.86
CA THR A 346 2.09 0.98 4.39
C THR A 346 2.59 1.52 3.05
N SER A 347 1.70 1.85 2.11
CA SER A 347 2.08 2.46 0.83
C SER A 347 2.81 3.80 1.04
N ASN A 348 2.31 4.68 1.92
CA ASN A 348 2.97 5.94 2.23
C ASN A 348 4.35 5.74 2.88
N THR A 349 4.47 4.79 3.80
CA THR A 349 5.76 4.43 4.42
C THR A 349 6.74 3.90 3.37
N ARG A 350 6.31 2.99 2.49
CA ARG A 350 7.16 2.47 1.40
C ARG A 350 7.58 3.58 0.45
N ALA A 351 6.68 4.49 0.09
CA ALA A 351 7.00 5.63 -0.76
C ALA A 351 8.04 6.56 -0.14
N ALA A 352 7.95 6.84 1.17
CA ALA A 352 8.93 7.65 1.89
C ALA A 352 10.32 6.99 1.96
N LEU A 353 10.36 5.67 2.13
CA LEU A 353 11.63 4.92 2.22
C LEU A 353 12.28 4.64 0.86
N LYS A 354 11.51 4.69 -0.23
CA LYS A 354 11.97 4.23 -1.55
C LYS A 354 13.15 5.03 -2.10
N GLU A 355 13.13 6.35 -1.98
CA GLU A 355 14.19 7.22 -2.51
C GLU A 355 15.49 7.04 -1.72
N ASP A 356 15.40 6.99 -0.40
CA ASP A 356 16.52 6.74 0.50
C ASP A 356 17.10 5.33 0.29
N ALA A 357 16.25 4.30 0.21
CA ALA A 357 16.67 2.93 -0.08
C ALA A 357 17.36 2.83 -1.45
N PHE A 358 16.92 3.59 -2.45
CA PHE A 358 17.56 3.64 -3.75
C PHE A 358 18.94 4.29 -3.69
N ALA A 359 19.08 5.41 -2.97
CA ALA A 359 20.38 6.04 -2.73
C ALA A 359 21.34 5.09 -1.99
N GLU A 360 20.85 4.39 -0.97
CA GLU A 360 21.62 3.39 -0.23
C GLU A 360 22.06 2.22 -1.11
N VAL A 361 21.21 1.72 -1.99
CA VAL A 361 21.56 0.65 -2.93
C VAL A 361 22.61 1.14 -3.94
N ILE A 362 22.58 2.40 -4.37
CA ILE A 362 23.63 2.95 -5.24
C ILE A 362 24.97 3.04 -4.52
N VAL A 363 24.97 3.59 -3.30
CA VAL A 363 26.21 3.87 -2.54
C VAL A 363 26.81 2.60 -1.95
N PHE A 364 25.98 1.75 -1.35
CA PHE A 364 26.41 0.59 -0.55
C PHE A 364 26.11 -0.75 -1.22
N GLY A 365 25.38 -0.78 -2.34
CA GLY A 365 24.80 -2.01 -2.88
C GLY A 365 25.81 -3.04 -3.39
N GLN A 366 27.07 -2.68 -3.61
CA GLN A 366 28.10 -3.64 -3.98
C GLN A 366 28.72 -4.37 -2.77
N TRP A 367 28.64 -3.77 -1.59
CA TRP A 367 29.41 -4.18 -0.41
C TRP A 367 28.54 -4.68 0.75
N VAL A 368 27.33 -4.12 0.89
CA VAL A 368 26.50 -4.32 2.09
C VAL A 368 25.11 -4.88 1.79
N MET A 369 24.53 -4.56 0.63
CA MET A 369 23.14 -4.98 0.33
C MET A 369 23.11 -6.37 -0.31
N SER A 370 22.23 -7.23 0.20
CA SER A 370 21.99 -8.55 -0.38
C SER A 370 21.23 -8.47 -1.71
N GLY A 371 21.13 -9.60 -2.41
CA GLY A 371 20.29 -9.68 -3.61
C GLY A 371 18.80 -9.43 -3.33
N LYS A 372 18.37 -9.61 -2.08
CA LYS A 372 16.98 -9.44 -1.64
C LYS A 372 16.53 -7.98 -1.66
N GLU A 373 17.25 -7.06 -1.02
CA GLU A 373 16.80 -5.66 -0.92
C GLU A 373 16.71 -5.02 -2.32
N LYS A 374 17.61 -5.39 -3.23
CA LYS A 374 17.55 -4.96 -4.63
C LYS A 374 16.29 -5.45 -5.34
N ARG A 375 15.91 -6.73 -5.15
CA ARG A 375 14.68 -7.28 -5.71
C ARG A 375 13.46 -6.58 -5.14
N ILE A 376 13.39 -6.35 -3.83
CA ILE A 376 12.26 -5.66 -3.21
C ILE A 376 12.15 -4.22 -3.69
N LEU A 377 13.28 -3.52 -3.84
CA LEU A 377 13.30 -2.17 -4.37
C LEU A 377 12.75 -2.13 -5.82
N GLN A 378 13.09 -3.12 -6.64
CA GLN A 378 12.54 -3.28 -7.99
C GLN A 378 11.06 -3.70 -7.99
N ALA A 379 10.62 -4.46 -6.98
CA ALA A 379 9.26 -4.96 -6.85
C ALA A 379 8.25 -3.90 -6.36
N GLN A 380 8.68 -2.71 -5.95
CA GLN A 380 7.78 -1.71 -5.32
C GLN A 380 6.55 -1.37 -6.16
N LYS A 381 6.71 -1.28 -7.48
CA LYS A 381 5.59 -1.03 -8.40
C LYS A 381 4.60 -2.21 -8.42
N SER A 382 5.11 -3.43 -8.43
CA SER A 382 4.29 -4.64 -8.39
C SER A 382 3.58 -4.80 -7.04
N LEU A 383 4.22 -4.41 -5.94
CA LEU A 383 3.61 -4.35 -4.61
C LEU A 383 2.46 -3.33 -4.54
N ASP A 384 2.60 -2.18 -5.20
CA ASP A 384 1.53 -1.17 -5.28
C ASP A 384 0.36 -1.64 -6.16
N SER A 385 0.65 -2.32 -7.27
CA SER A 385 -0.36 -3.00 -8.08
C SER A 385 -1.11 -4.06 -7.28
N LEU A 386 -0.36 -4.92 -6.57
CA LEU A 386 -0.94 -5.97 -5.74
C LEU A 386 -1.82 -5.38 -4.64
N ALA A 387 -1.41 -4.29 -3.99
CA ALA A 387 -2.24 -3.60 -3.00
C ALA A 387 -3.61 -3.17 -3.58
N LYS A 388 -3.62 -2.69 -4.82
CA LYS A 388 -4.85 -2.30 -5.51
C LYS A 388 -5.73 -3.51 -5.81
N SER A 389 -5.17 -4.58 -6.36
CA SER A 389 -5.92 -5.81 -6.63
C SER A 389 -6.40 -6.49 -5.35
N THR A 390 -5.65 -6.45 -4.24
CA THR A 390 -6.08 -6.90 -2.91
C THR A 390 -7.35 -6.18 -2.46
N VAL A 391 -7.39 -4.85 -2.48
CA VAL A 391 -8.59 -4.08 -2.06
C VAL A 391 -9.78 -4.41 -2.95
N CYS A 392 -9.55 -4.58 -4.26
CA CYS A 392 -10.61 -4.96 -5.20
C CYS A 392 -11.14 -6.36 -4.90
N ALA A 393 -10.24 -7.35 -4.74
CA ALA A 393 -10.58 -8.74 -4.47
C ALA A 393 -11.28 -8.89 -3.12
N TYR A 394 -10.71 -8.32 -2.06
CA TYR A 394 -11.32 -8.28 -0.73
C TYR A 394 -12.70 -7.60 -0.77
N GLY A 395 -12.77 -6.40 -1.35
CA GLY A 395 -14.02 -5.65 -1.45
C GLY A 395 -15.10 -6.37 -2.24
N ALA A 396 -14.73 -7.02 -3.35
CA ALA A 396 -15.66 -7.80 -4.17
C ALA A 396 -16.13 -9.06 -3.44
N CYS A 397 -15.24 -9.80 -2.76
CA CYS A 397 -15.60 -10.95 -1.93
C CYS A 397 -16.56 -10.55 -0.80
N ILE A 398 -16.25 -9.52 -0.01
CA ILE A 398 -17.13 -9.07 1.07
C ILE A 398 -18.49 -8.60 0.55
N THR A 399 -18.52 -7.86 -0.56
CA THR A 399 -19.78 -7.41 -1.17
C THR A 399 -20.61 -8.60 -1.65
N CYS A 400 -19.97 -9.56 -2.30
CA CYS A 400 -20.58 -10.83 -2.70
C CYS A 400 -21.16 -11.56 -1.49
N THR A 401 -20.41 -11.66 -0.39
CA THR A 401 -20.85 -12.29 0.85
C THR A 401 -22.08 -11.59 1.47
N LEU A 402 -22.10 -10.25 1.45
CA LEU A 402 -23.23 -9.49 1.98
C LEU A 402 -24.49 -9.60 1.10
N GLU A 403 -24.33 -9.64 -0.23
CA GLU A 403 -25.43 -9.55 -1.18
C GLU A 403 -25.99 -10.91 -1.62
N ILE A 404 -25.20 -11.99 -1.63
CA ILE A 404 -25.69 -13.34 -1.92
C ILE A 404 -26.72 -13.73 -0.87
N GLY A 405 -27.99 -13.82 -1.25
CA GLY A 405 -29.08 -14.21 -0.35
C GLY A 405 -30.06 -15.21 -0.94
N GLN A 406 -29.93 -15.55 -2.22
CA GLN A 406 -30.87 -16.45 -2.87
C GLN A 406 -30.29 -17.85 -3.09
N PRO A 407 -31.12 -18.91 -2.98
CA PRO A 407 -30.68 -20.30 -3.09
C PRO A 407 -29.94 -20.62 -4.39
N ALA A 408 -30.32 -19.98 -5.51
CA ALA A 408 -29.75 -20.25 -6.83
C ALA A 408 -28.26 -19.82 -6.93
N THR A 409 -27.89 -18.68 -6.35
CA THR A 409 -26.50 -18.23 -6.29
C THR A 409 -25.69 -19.02 -5.26
N THR A 410 -26.31 -19.43 -4.16
CA THR A 410 -25.67 -20.32 -3.17
C THR A 410 -25.31 -21.68 -3.76
N GLU A 411 -26.14 -22.22 -4.66
CA GLU A 411 -25.84 -23.47 -5.37
C GLU A 411 -24.62 -23.33 -6.31
N LEU A 412 -24.48 -22.18 -6.98
CA LEU A 412 -23.29 -21.88 -7.79
C LEU A 412 -22.04 -21.78 -6.91
N LEU A 413 -22.17 -21.07 -5.79
CA LEU A 413 -21.10 -20.93 -4.81
C LEU A 413 -20.69 -22.28 -4.20
N ALA A 414 -21.65 -23.17 -3.94
CA ALA A 414 -21.37 -24.52 -3.42
C ALA A 414 -20.52 -25.37 -4.35
N ALA A 415 -20.70 -25.24 -5.67
CA ALA A 415 -19.90 -25.96 -6.65
C ALA A 415 -18.42 -25.55 -6.65
N ILE A 416 -18.12 -24.29 -6.30
CA ILE A 416 -16.76 -23.73 -6.34
C ILE A 416 -16.10 -23.64 -4.96
N SER A 417 -16.88 -23.78 -3.88
CA SER A 417 -16.40 -23.64 -2.50
C SER A 417 -15.20 -24.51 -2.14
N PRO A 418 -15.13 -25.80 -2.55
CA PRO A 418 -13.94 -26.62 -2.30
C PRO A 418 -12.66 -26.05 -2.93
N HIS A 419 -12.76 -25.43 -4.11
CA HIS A 419 -11.63 -24.82 -4.79
C HIS A 419 -11.24 -23.47 -4.18
N LEU A 420 -12.23 -22.70 -3.70
CA LEU A 420 -11.99 -21.46 -2.96
C LEU A 420 -11.25 -21.73 -1.64
N GLU A 421 -11.62 -22.79 -0.91
CA GLU A 421 -10.91 -23.18 0.32
C GLU A 421 -9.49 -23.69 0.02
N ALA A 422 -9.31 -24.44 -1.08
CA ALA A 422 -8.00 -24.85 -1.55
C ALA A 422 -7.12 -23.64 -1.95
N LEU A 423 -7.71 -22.62 -2.59
CA LEU A 423 -7.04 -21.36 -2.92
C LEU A 423 -6.61 -20.60 -1.66
N ALA A 424 -7.49 -20.48 -0.67
CA ALA A 424 -7.18 -19.85 0.62
C ALA A 424 -5.99 -20.55 1.31
N THR A 425 -6.00 -21.89 1.31
CA THR A 425 -4.89 -22.70 1.85
C THR A 425 -3.60 -22.54 1.03
N ALA A 426 -3.70 -22.45 -0.29
CA ALA A 426 -2.54 -22.24 -1.18
C ALA A 426 -1.88 -20.88 -0.93
N LEU A 427 -2.68 -19.82 -0.74
CA LEU A 427 -2.19 -18.48 -0.40
C LEU A 427 -1.42 -18.48 0.92
N GLU A 428 -1.93 -19.13 1.98
CA GLU A 428 -1.21 -19.22 3.25
C GLU A 428 0.14 -19.94 3.13
N ARG A 429 0.19 -21.03 2.36
CA ARG A 429 1.44 -21.74 2.08
C ARG A 429 2.41 -20.86 1.29
N SER A 430 1.92 -20.15 0.28
CA SER A 430 2.72 -19.23 -0.53
C SER A 430 3.32 -18.10 0.33
N ILE A 431 2.55 -17.52 1.26
CA ILE A 431 3.08 -16.54 2.22
C ILE A 431 4.23 -17.15 3.05
N ALA A 432 4.03 -18.34 3.62
CA ALA A 432 5.05 -19.00 4.43
C ALA A 432 6.33 -19.32 3.60
N GLN A 433 6.18 -19.66 2.32
CA GLN A 433 7.30 -19.83 1.40
C GLN A 433 8.01 -18.51 1.11
N LEU A 434 7.27 -17.43 0.88
CA LEU A 434 7.82 -16.10 0.70
C LEU A 434 8.57 -15.62 1.95
N GLU A 435 8.06 -15.89 3.16
CA GLU A 435 8.77 -15.60 4.40
C GLU A 435 10.13 -16.29 4.46
N VAL A 436 10.22 -17.55 4.06
CA VAL A 436 11.50 -18.27 4.00
C VAL A 436 12.41 -17.69 2.91
N CYS A 437 11.85 -17.33 1.74
CA CYS A 437 12.59 -16.70 0.64
C CYS A 437 13.15 -15.33 1.05
N LEU A 438 12.38 -14.55 1.81
CA LEU A 438 12.73 -13.22 2.28
C LEU A 438 13.60 -13.30 3.54
N GLY A 439 13.46 -14.29 4.40
CA GLY A 439 14.15 -14.41 5.69
C GLY A 439 15.66 -14.69 5.65
N GLY A 440 16.31 -14.65 4.48
CA GLY A 440 17.76 -14.81 4.35
C GLY A 440 18.24 -16.19 3.89
N GLY A 441 17.44 -16.90 3.10
CA GLY A 441 17.93 -18.04 2.33
C GLY A 441 19.19 -17.65 1.55
N LYS A 442 20.22 -18.51 1.56
CA LYS A 442 21.50 -18.24 0.89
C LYS A 442 21.23 -17.81 -0.56
N ASP A 443 21.70 -16.62 -0.93
CA ASP A 443 21.63 -16.07 -2.29
C ASP A 443 22.14 -17.14 -3.29
N GLY A 444 21.22 -17.83 -3.96
CA GLY A 444 21.56 -18.82 -5.00
C GLY A 444 20.78 -20.14 -4.96
N GLU A 445 20.12 -20.50 -3.87
CA GLU A 445 19.27 -21.69 -3.85
C GLU A 445 17.87 -21.31 -4.34
N ALA A 446 17.60 -21.58 -5.62
CA ALA A 446 16.28 -21.33 -6.20
C ALA A 446 15.25 -22.21 -5.49
N ILE A 447 14.49 -21.63 -4.56
CA ILE A 447 13.40 -22.32 -3.90
C ILE A 447 12.40 -22.73 -4.97
N MET A 448 12.04 -24.02 -4.99
CA MET A 448 11.03 -24.51 -5.89
C MET A 448 9.66 -24.05 -5.40
N LEU A 449 9.25 -22.84 -5.82
CA LEU A 449 7.86 -22.39 -5.68
C LEU A 449 6.94 -23.31 -6.47
N ASP A 450 5.87 -23.71 -5.80
CA ASP A 450 4.74 -24.45 -6.36
C ASP A 450 3.73 -23.46 -6.94
N ASP A 451 3.23 -23.69 -8.15
CA ASP A 451 2.28 -22.79 -8.84
C ASP A 451 0.83 -23.01 -8.34
N GLU A 452 0.70 -23.42 -7.09
CA GLU A 452 -0.53 -23.94 -6.49
C GLU A 452 -1.61 -22.84 -6.39
N VAL A 453 -1.23 -21.59 -6.10
CA VAL A 453 -2.17 -20.46 -6.03
C VAL A 453 -2.85 -20.25 -7.39
N HIS A 454 -2.08 -20.18 -8.47
CA HIS A 454 -2.61 -20.01 -9.81
C HIS A 454 -3.43 -21.23 -10.25
N LEU A 455 -2.94 -22.44 -9.99
CA LEU A 455 -3.64 -23.68 -10.30
C LEU A 455 -5.02 -23.76 -9.62
N GLN A 456 -5.11 -23.43 -8.34
CA GLN A 456 -6.38 -23.46 -7.62
C GLN A 456 -7.34 -22.39 -8.12
N MET A 457 -6.85 -21.20 -8.48
CA MET A 457 -7.71 -20.18 -9.11
C MET A 457 -8.24 -20.63 -10.47
N MET A 458 -7.43 -21.31 -11.27
CA MET A 458 -7.88 -21.89 -12.55
C MET A 458 -8.96 -22.94 -12.34
N ARG A 459 -8.82 -23.81 -11.32
CA ARG A 459 -9.86 -24.77 -10.93
C ARG A 459 -11.15 -24.09 -10.48
N CYS A 460 -11.07 -22.99 -9.73
CA CYS A 460 -12.24 -22.17 -9.40
C CYS A 460 -12.95 -21.66 -10.67
N LYS A 461 -12.18 -21.12 -11.63
CA LYS A 461 -12.69 -20.59 -12.91
C LYS A 461 -13.36 -21.69 -13.74
N ASP A 462 -12.73 -22.86 -13.84
CA ASP A 462 -13.23 -23.99 -14.63
C ASP A 462 -14.52 -24.56 -14.05
N SER A 463 -14.55 -24.83 -12.73
CA SER A 463 -15.76 -25.30 -12.03
C SER A 463 -16.92 -24.30 -12.14
N PHE A 464 -16.63 -23.00 -12.01
CA PHE A 464 -17.64 -21.96 -12.21
C PHE A 464 -18.19 -21.96 -13.64
N ASN A 465 -17.31 -22.03 -14.64
CA ASN A 465 -17.71 -22.03 -16.05
C ASN A 465 -18.55 -23.25 -16.41
N GLU A 466 -18.17 -24.45 -15.94
CA GLU A 466 -18.93 -25.68 -16.14
C GLU A 466 -20.34 -25.54 -15.56
N ARG A 467 -20.46 -25.00 -14.34
CA ARG A 467 -21.77 -24.80 -13.71
C ARG A 467 -22.61 -23.76 -14.42
N ARG A 468 -22.00 -22.68 -14.89
CA ARG A 468 -22.67 -21.66 -15.70
C ARG A 468 -23.15 -22.24 -17.03
N GLU A 469 -22.36 -23.05 -17.72
CA GLU A 469 -22.74 -23.68 -18.99
C GLU A 469 -23.95 -24.60 -18.81
N MET A 470 -24.00 -25.38 -17.72
CA MET A 470 -25.17 -26.17 -17.35
C MET A 470 -26.42 -25.32 -17.12
N LEU A 471 -26.29 -24.12 -16.52
CA LEU A 471 -27.43 -23.22 -16.34
C LEU A 471 -27.89 -22.62 -17.67
N VAL A 472 -26.94 -22.26 -18.54
CA VAL A 472 -27.23 -21.72 -19.87
C VAL A 472 -27.89 -22.78 -20.77
N SER A 473 -27.49 -24.04 -20.69
CA SER A 473 -28.15 -25.12 -21.45
C SER A 473 -29.59 -25.31 -20.98
N LYS A 474 -29.83 -25.37 -19.67
CA LYS A 474 -31.19 -25.44 -19.09
C LYS A 474 -32.04 -24.23 -19.45
N PHE A 475 -31.44 -23.05 -19.55
CA PHE A 475 -32.14 -21.85 -20.01
C PHE A 475 -32.59 -21.98 -21.46
N LYS A 476 -31.75 -22.54 -22.34
CA LYS A 476 -32.13 -22.82 -23.74
C LYS A 476 -33.26 -23.84 -23.83
N GLU A 477 -33.39 -24.72 -22.85
CA GLU A 477 -34.49 -25.68 -22.70
C GLU A 477 -35.76 -25.07 -22.10
N GLY A 478 -35.77 -23.76 -21.80
CA GLY A 478 -36.93 -23.02 -21.29
C GLY A 478 -36.98 -22.88 -19.76
N SER A 479 -35.89 -23.14 -19.03
CA SER A 479 -35.83 -22.93 -17.59
C SER A 479 -35.55 -21.47 -17.22
N ASP A 480 -36.37 -20.89 -16.33
CA ASP A 480 -36.16 -19.54 -15.80
C ASP A 480 -35.00 -19.43 -14.79
N ARG A 481 -34.43 -20.55 -14.37
CA ARG A 481 -33.39 -20.63 -13.32
C ARG A 481 -32.13 -19.81 -13.64
N PHE A 482 -31.79 -19.62 -14.92
CA PHE A 482 -30.68 -18.75 -15.30
C PHE A 482 -30.99 -17.27 -15.06
N ASN A 483 -32.22 -16.82 -15.36
CA ASN A 483 -32.64 -15.46 -15.05
C ASN A 483 -32.67 -15.24 -13.55
N GLU A 484 -33.17 -16.22 -12.78
CA GLU A 484 -33.12 -16.18 -11.31
C GLU A 484 -31.68 -16.02 -10.81
N VAL A 485 -30.73 -16.80 -11.32
CA VAL A 485 -29.30 -16.67 -10.97
C VAL A 485 -28.74 -15.28 -11.29
N VAL A 486 -29.02 -14.75 -12.47
CA VAL A 486 -28.53 -13.43 -12.88
C VAL A 486 -29.14 -12.33 -12.02
N ASP A 487 -30.44 -12.37 -11.78
CA ASP A 487 -31.16 -11.38 -10.97
C ASP A 487 -30.86 -11.51 -9.47
N SER A 488 -30.30 -12.64 -9.03
CA SER A 488 -30.02 -12.96 -7.63
C SER A 488 -28.58 -12.81 -7.19
N GLY A 489 -27.77 -12.09 -7.96
CA GLY A 489 -26.38 -11.78 -7.61
C GLY A 489 -25.34 -12.69 -8.26
N GLY A 490 -25.70 -13.49 -9.27
CA GLY A 490 -24.73 -14.24 -10.07
C GLY A 490 -23.68 -13.34 -10.74
N SER A 491 -24.03 -12.09 -11.09
CA SER A 491 -23.06 -11.09 -11.59
C SER A 491 -22.05 -10.64 -10.52
N ILE A 492 -22.47 -10.56 -9.26
CA ILE A 492 -21.62 -10.17 -8.14
C ILE A 492 -20.64 -11.29 -7.81
N LEU A 493 -21.11 -12.55 -7.81
CA LEU A 493 -20.23 -13.71 -7.67
C LEU A 493 -19.21 -13.78 -8.81
N TYR A 494 -19.66 -13.50 -10.03
CA TYR A 494 -18.78 -13.38 -11.19
C TYR A 494 -17.70 -12.32 -10.98
N HIS A 495 -18.11 -11.14 -10.53
CA HIS A 495 -17.21 -10.01 -10.28
C HIS A 495 -16.17 -10.35 -9.21
N ALA A 496 -16.58 -11.00 -8.11
CA ALA A 496 -15.69 -11.46 -7.05
C ALA A 496 -14.66 -12.49 -7.55
N LEU A 497 -15.08 -13.49 -8.31
CA LEU A 497 -14.17 -14.49 -8.89
C LEU A 497 -13.15 -13.87 -9.85
N TYR A 498 -13.57 -12.92 -10.67
CA TYR A 498 -12.63 -12.26 -11.57
C TYR A 498 -11.69 -11.29 -10.82
N ALA A 499 -12.15 -10.62 -9.76
CA ALA A 499 -11.27 -9.83 -8.89
C ALA A 499 -10.22 -10.71 -8.20
N LEU A 500 -10.61 -11.90 -7.72
CA LEU A 500 -9.69 -12.90 -7.18
C LEU A 500 -8.69 -13.37 -8.25
N TYR A 501 -9.14 -13.63 -9.48
CA TYR A 501 -8.27 -13.98 -10.59
C TYR A 501 -7.17 -12.93 -10.80
N LEU A 502 -7.54 -11.66 -10.95
CA LEU A 502 -6.59 -10.56 -11.15
C LEU A 502 -5.58 -10.44 -9.99
N PHE A 503 -6.03 -10.65 -8.75
CA PHE A 503 -5.16 -10.68 -7.57
C PHE A 503 -4.19 -11.86 -7.63
N THR A 504 -4.67 -13.08 -7.91
CA THR A 504 -3.82 -14.28 -7.95
C THR A 504 -2.77 -14.24 -9.05
N GLU A 505 -3.08 -13.63 -10.21
CA GLU A 505 -2.08 -13.41 -11.26
C GLU A 505 -0.98 -12.44 -10.83
N GLU A 506 -1.34 -11.34 -10.15
CA GLU A 506 -0.35 -10.38 -9.64
C GLU A 506 0.48 -10.96 -8.51
N TRP A 507 -0.18 -11.71 -7.62
CA TRP A 507 0.46 -12.44 -6.55
C TRP A 507 1.50 -13.41 -7.11
N ASN A 508 1.12 -14.28 -8.05
CA ASN A 508 2.02 -15.25 -8.65
C ASN A 508 3.19 -14.57 -9.39
N ALA A 509 2.90 -13.53 -10.18
CA ALA A 509 3.94 -12.77 -10.87
C ALA A 509 4.95 -12.15 -9.90
N LEU A 510 4.47 -11.60 -8.78
CA LEU A 510 5.31 -11.01 -7.75
C LEU A 510 6.09 -12.08 -6.97
N GLU A 511 5.47 -13.20 -6.64
CA GLU A 511 6.08 -14.32 -5.93
C GLU A 511 7.25 -14.90 -6.72
N ILE A 512 7.04 -15.18 -8.00
CA ILE A 512 8.07 -15.66 -8.93
C ILE A 512 9.23 -14.66 -9.01
N PHE A 513 8.92 -13.36 -9.11
CA PHE A 513 9.91 -12.30 -9.17
C PHE A 513 10.75 -12.22 -7.89
N LEU A 514 10.09 -12.22 -6.72
CA LEU A 514 10.75 -12.13 -5.42
C LEU A 514 11.59 -13.37 -5.12
N ALA A 515 11.15 -14.57 -5.52
CA ALA A 515 11.96 -15.79 -5.42
C ALA A 515 13.18 -15.82 -6.34
N GLY A 516 13.37 -14.81 -7.22
CA GLY A 516 14.55 -14.68 -8.06
C GLY A 516 14.53 -15.59 -9.29
N ARG A 517 13.37 -16.14 -9.65
CA ARG A 517 13.19 -16.81 -10.93
C ARG A 517 13.11 -15.72 -12.02
N LYS A 518 14.08 -15.71 -12.93
CA LYS A 518 13.98 -14.89 -14.14
C LYS A 518 12.86 -15.46 -15.02
N HIS A 519 11.66 -14.90 -14.92
CA HIS A 519 10.65 -15.16 -15.94
C HIS A 519 10.88 -14.28 -17.16
N ALA A 520 10.74 -14.89 -18.35
CA ALA A 520 10.81 -14.25 -19.66
C ALA A 520 9.53 -13.46 -20.00
N VAL A 521 8.70 -13.13 -19.01
CA VAL A 521 7.49 -12.33 -19.21
C VAL A 521 7.92 -10.88 -19.24
N ASN A 522 7.88 -10.29 -20.44
CA ASN A 522 8.13 -8.88 -20.72
C ASN A 522 7.08 -7.99 -20.04
N TYR A 523 7.13 -7.86 -18.72
CA TYR A 523 6.67 -6.62 -18.12
C TYR A 523 7.65 -5.54 -18.55
N PRO A 524 7.18 -4.36 -19.03
CA PRO A 524 8.04 -3.22 -19.21
C PRO A 524 8.50 -2.77 -17.82
N LEU A 525 9.53 -3.44 -17.32
CA LEU A 525 10.42 -2.88 -16.32
C LEU A 525 10.84 -1.53 -16.89
N GLU A 526 10.73 -0.49 -16.07
CA GLU A 526 11.35 0.80 -16.41
C GLU A 526 12.76 0.51 -16.89
N PRO A 527 13.23 1.20 -17.96
CA PRO A 527 14.57 0.97 -18.47
C PRO A 527 15.51 1.05 -17.27
N THR A 528 16.09 -0.10 -16.92
CA THR A 528 17.19 -0.17 -15.98
C THR A 528 18.16 0.86 -16.52
N VAL A 529 18.33 1.96 -15.78
CA VAL A 529 19.40 2.90 -16.04
C VAL A 529 20.63 2.02 -15.99
N GLU A 530 21.15 1.67 -17.16
CA GLU A 530 22.40 0.93 -17.26
C GLU A 530 23.40 1.82 -16.55
N LEU A 531 23.73 1.44 -15.32
CA LEU A 531 24.84 1.98 -14.58
C LEU A 531 26.04 1.72 -15.48
N ARG A 532 26.38 2.72 -16.31
CA ARG A 532 27.59 2.75 -17.10
C ARG A 532 28.71 2.44 -16.11
N ARG A 533 29.31 1.26 -16.26
CA ARG A 533 30.57 0.93 -15.61
C ARG A 533 31.56 1.99 -16.08
N GLY A 534 31.79 2.98 -15.23
CA GLY A 534 32.93 3.89 -15.30
C GLY A 534 34.15 3.21 -14.73
#